data_AF-A0AA37MHI9-F1
#
_entry.id   AF-A0AA37MHI9-F1
#
_cell.length_a   1.000
_cell.length_b   1.000
_cell.length_c   1.000
_cell.angle_alpha   90.00
_cell.angle_beta   90.00
_cell.angle_gamma   90.00
#
_symmetry.space_group_name_H-M   'P 1'
#
loop_
_entity.id
_entity.type
_entity.pdbx_description
1 polymer ?
#
loop_
_entity_poly.entity_id
_entity_poly.type
_entity_poly.pdbx_seq_one_letter_code
_entity_poly.pdbx_strand_id
1 'polypeptide(L)'
;MCEAVERFQVAIDFNRSEKPYGIRAMQNWVGKRLTEHTQSHEEAFPVYKLLQWPIEKPPALVTIDDRAITVTGTWPSLDAIAAVQSWNTKPPGRAESQMQTA
;
A
#
# COMPACT_ATOMS: atom_id res chain seq x y z
N MET A 1 -5.76 -10.66 13.40
CA MET A 1 -6.25 -10.00 12.17
C MET A 1 -5.10 -9.18 11.58
N CYS A 2 -5.07 -8.93 10.27
CA CYS A 2 -3.94 -8.24 9.63
C CYS A 2 -4.04 -6.72 9.86
N GLU A 3 -3.09 -6.14 10.60
CA GLU A 3 -3.12 -4.74 11.03
C GLU A 3 -3.20 -3.73 9.85
N ALA A 4 -2.63 -4.09 8.69
CA ALA A 4 -2.63 -3.21 7.52
C ALA A 4 -4.05 -2.91 7.01
N VAL A 5 -4.94 -3.91 6.95
CA VAL A 5 -6.32 -3.74 6.45
C VAL A 5 -7.25 -3.10 7.48
N GLU A 6 -6.80 -2.94 8.73
CA GLU A 6 -7.50 -2.16 9.77
C GLU A 6 -7.19 -0.66 9.66
N ARG A 7 -5.99 -0.31 9.18
CA ARG A 7 -5.54 1.08 9.04
C ARG A 7 -5.73 1.65 7.63
N PHE A 8 -5.69 0.79 6.62
CA PHE A 8 -5.73 1.20 5.21
C PHE A 8 -6.78 0.40 4.44
N GLN A 9 -7.42 1.07 3.49
CA GLN A 9 -8.06 0.37 2.39
C GLN A 9 -6.98 -0.09 1.41
N VAL A 10 -6.81 -1.40 1.28
CA VAL A 10 -5.75 -1.99 0.46
C VAL A 10 -6.33 -2.41 -0.89
N ALA A 11 -5.87 -1.75 -1.96
CA ALA A 11 -6.16 -2.10 -3.34
C ALA A 11 -4.93 -2.69 -4.02
N ILE A 12 -5.11 -3.78 -4.77
CA ILE A 12 -4.05 -4.40 -5.55
C ILE A 12 -4.24 -4.03 -7.02
N ASP A 13 -3.40 -3.12 -7.51
CA ASP A 13 -3.34 -2.70 -8.91
C ASP A 13 -2.17 -3.39 -9.62
N PHE A 14 -2.38 -3.81 -10.86
CA PHE A 14 -1.39 -4.47 -11.68
C PHE A 14 -1.67 -4.19 -13.16
N ASN A 15 -0.64 -4.12 -13.99
CA ASN A 15 -0.76 -3.81 -15.44
C ASN A 15 -1.71 -4.72 -16.23
N ARG A 16 -2.12 -5.87 -15.68
CA ARG A 16 -3.06 -6.81 -16.32
C ARG A 16 -4.44 -6.84 -15.64
N SER A 17 -4.71 -5.97 -14.68
CA SER A 17 -6.02 -5.88 -14.00
C SER A 17 -7.15 -5.48 -14.95
N GLU A 18 -6.84 -4.80 -16.05
CA GLU A 18 -7.80 -4.50 -17.14
C GLU A 18 -8.38 -5.75 -17.81
N LYS A 19 -7.74 -6.92 -17.63
CA LYS A 19 -8.17 -8.18 -18.22
C LYS A 19 -8.82 -9.03 -17.14
N PRO A 20 -10.05 -9.57 -17.36
CA PRO A 20 -10.73 -10.41 -16.38
C PRO A 20 -9.91 -11.63 -15.93
N TYR A 21 -9.11 -12.21 -16.82
CA TYR A 21 -8.22 -13.32 -16.48
C TYR A 21 -7.04 -12.89 -15.60
N GLY A 22 -6.58 -11.65 -15.72
CA GLY A 22 -5.52 -11.08 -14.90
C GLY A 22 -5.98 -10.91 -13.45
N ILE A 23 -7.16 -10.33 -13.25
CA ILE A 23 -7.78 -10.23 -11.92
C ILE A 23 -7.94 -11.61 -11.29
N ARG A 24 -8.50 -12.58 -12.03
CA ARG A 24 -8.68 -13.95 -11.50
C ARG A 24 -7.36 -14.61 -11.11
N ALA A 25 -6.33 -14.48 -11.94
CA ALA A 25 -5.02 -15.04 -11.65
C ALA A 25 -4.43 -14.42 -10.37
N MET A 26 -4.55 -13.11 -10.22
CA MET A 26 -4.07 -12.37 -9.06
C MET A 26 -4.85 -12.74 -7.78
N GLN A 27 -6.18 -12.78 -7.84
CA GLN A 27 -7.06 -13.24 -6.77
C GLN A 27 -6.68 -14.64 -6.28
N ASN A 28 -6.51 -15.58 -7.22
CA ASN A 28 -6.11 -16.95 -6.90
C ASN A 28 -4.72 -17.01 -6.26
N TRP A 29 -3.76 -16.26 -6.79
CA TRP A 29 -2.40 -16.23 -6.26
C TRP A 29 -2.38 -15.66 -4.84
N VAL A 30 -3.02 -14.52 -4.60
CA VAL A 30 -3.08 -13.89 -3.27
C VAL A 30 -3.84 -14.77 -2.28
N GLY A 31 -4.98 -15.34 -2.67
CA GLY A 31 -5.73 -16.26 -1.79
C GLY A 31 -4.89 -17.46 -1.36
N LYS A 32 -4.14 -18.06 -2.29
CA LYS A 32 -3.20 -19.14 -1.99
C LYS A 32 -2.09 -18.68 -1.04
N ARG A 33 -1.45 -17.55 -1.32
CA ARG A 33 -0.35 -17.02 -0.48
C ARG A 33 -0.79 -16.62 0.92
N LEU A 34 -1.97 -16.02 1.05
CA LEU A 34 -2.55 -15.73 2.36
C LEU A 34 -2.79 -17.02 3.14
N THR A 35 -3.39 -18.03 2.50
CA THR A 35 -3.64 -19.34 3.15
C THR A 35 -2.34 -20.02 3.57
N GLU A 36 -1.29 -19.96 2.74
CA GLU A 36 0.04 -20.48 3.09
C GLU A 36 0.67 -19.72 4.26
N HIS A 37 0.49 -18.39 4.30
CA HIS A 37 1.05 -17.53 5.34
C HIS A 37 0.35 -17.69 6.69
N THR A 38 -0.98 -17.75 6.70
CA THR A 38 -1.79 -17.97 7.91
C THR A 38 -1.87 -19.45 8.30
N GLN A 39 -1.43 -20.36 7.42
CA GLN A 39 -1.59 -21.80 7.56
C GLN A 39 -3.06 -22.26 7.69
N SER A 40 -4.02 -21.38 7.40
CA SER A 40 -5.46 -21.61 7.57
C SER A 40 -6.28 -20.77 6.60
N HIS A 41 -7.17 -21.43 5.86
CA HIS A 41 -8.10 -20.74 4.96
C HIS A 41 -9.08 -19.85 5.74
N GLU A 42 -9.55 -20.31 6.89
CA GLU A 42 -10.51 -19.58 7.72
C GLU A 42 -9.91 -18.28 8.27
N GLU A 43 -8.62 -18.27 8.58
CA GLU A 43 -7.91 -17.06 9.02
C GLU A 43 -7.53 -16.14 7.85
N ALA A 44 -7.22 -16.71 6.68
CA ALA A 44 -6.89 -15.93 5.48
C ALA A 44 -8.11 -15.24 4.87
N PHE A 45 -9.28 -15.87 4.92
CA PHE A 45 -10.48 -15.42 4.22
C PHE A 45 -10.96 -14.02 4.64
N PRO A 46 -11.02 -13.65 5.94
CA PRO A 46 -11.38 -12.29 6.35
C PRO A 46 -10.46 -11.22 5.76
N VAL A 47 -9.14 -11.45 5.75
CA VAL A 47 -8.17 -10.51 5.16
C VAL A 47 -8.38 -10.42 3.65
N TYR A 48 -8.50 -11.56 2.98
CA TYR A 48 -8.75 -11.62 1.54
C TYR A 48 -10.00 -10.83 1.12
N LYS A 49 -11.07 -10.89 1.92
CA LYS A 49 -12.33 -10.18 1.67
C LYS A 49 -12.23 -8.66 1.81
N LEU A 50 -11.23 -8.16 2.53
CA LEU A 50 -10.98 -6.73 2.70
C LEU A 50 -10.13 -6.12 1.57
N LEU A 51 -9.49 -6.96 0.74
CA LEU A 51 -8.71 -6.51 -0.40
C LEU A 51 -9.62 -6.03 -1.54
N GLN A 52 -9.22 -4.94 -2.20
CA GLN A 52 -9.87 -4.42 -3.38
C GLN A 52 -9.13 -4.82 -4.67
N TRP A 53 -9.93 -5.08 -5.71
CA TRP A 53 -9.46 -5.59 -7.00
C TRP A 53 -9.88 -4.65 -8.14
N PRO A 54 -9.36 -3.41 -8.17
CA PRO A 54 -9.79 -2.44 -9.16
C PRO A 54 -9.35 -2.83 -10.58
N ILE A 55 -10.13 -2.44 -11.58
CA ILE A 55 -9.81 -2.62 -13.01
C ILE A 55 -8.94 -1.45 -13.52
N GLU A 56 -9.09 -0.28 -12.91
CA GLU A 56 -8.34 0.95 -13.19
C GLU A 56 -7.64 1.45 -11.93
N LYS A 57 -6.49 2.10 -12.08
CA LYS A 57 -5.68 2.56 -10.94
C LYS A 57 -6.47 3.55 -10.07
N PRO A 58 -6.74 3.24 -8.79
CA PRO A 58 -7.50 4.13 -7.92
C PRO A 58 -6.64 5.29 -7.41
N PRO A 59 -7.26 6.43 -7.02
CA PRO A 59 -6.61 7.41 -6.17
C PRO A 59 -6.16 6.75 -4.86
N ALA A 60 -4.91 6.97 -4.45
CA ALA A 60 -4.34 6.36 -3.26
C ALA A 60 -3.58 7.38 -2.43
N LEU A 61 -3.65 7.24 -1.09
CA LEU A 61 -2.80 7.99 -0.16
C LEU A 61 -1.32 7.72 -0.43
N VAL A 62 -1.00 6.44 -0.67
CA VAL A 62 0.35 5.95 -0.90
C VAL A 62 0.30 4.78 -1.88
N THR A 63 1.27 4.70 -2.78
CA THR A 63 1.45 3.57 -3.69
C THR A 63 2.77 2.88 -3.37
N ILE A 64 2.72 1.58 -3.09
CA ILE A 64 3.90 0.73 -2.96
C ILE A 64 4.04 -0.04 -4.27
N ASP A 65 5.06 0.30 -5.03
CA ASP A 65 5.42 -0.29 -6.32
C ASP A 65 6.96 -0.33 -6.33
N ASP A 66 7.54 -1.33 -6.98
CA ASP A 66 9.00 -1.49 -7.08
C ASP A 66 9.69 -0.28 -7.73
N ARG A 67 8.93 0.57 -8.44
CA ARG A 67 9.36 1.80 -9.08
C ARG A 67 8.95 3.08 -8.31
N ALA A 68 8.24 2.98 -7.19
CA ALA A 68 7.76 4.14 -6.42
C ALA A 68 8.42 4.26 -5.05
N ILE A 69 8.21 3.27 -4.18
CA ILE A 69 8.84 3.20 -2.85
C ILE A 69 9.75 1.97 -2.88
N THR A 70 11.06 2.20 -3.05
CA THR A 70 12.03 1.11 -3.07
C THR A 70 12.16 0.53 -1.67
N VAL A 71 11.67 -0.70 -1.49
CA VAL A 71 11.85 -1.47 -0.25
C VAL A 71 13.33 -1.85 -0.16
N THR A 72 14.06 -1.33 0.82
CA THR A 72 15.53 -1.57 0.99
C THR A 72 15.85 -2.95 1.57
N GLY A 73 15.04 -3.96 1.27
CA GLY A 73 15.09 -5.29 1.89
C GLY A 73 14.36 -5.39 3.24
N THR A 74 13.80 -4.29 3.75
CA THR A 74 12.96 -4.29 4.96
C THR A 74 11.62 -3.62 4.64
N TRP A 75 10.53 -4.32 4.96
CA TRP A 75 9.18 -3.77 4.78
C TRP A 75 8.96 -2.59 5.73
N PRO A 76 8.47 -1.43 5.25
CA PRO A 76 8.25 -0.27 6.11
C PRO A 76 7.14 -0.55 7.14
N SER A 77 7.22 0.10 8.31
CA SER A 77 6.15 0.04 9.30
C SER A 77 4.89 0.74 8.79
N LEU A 78 3.72 0.38 9.35
CA LEU A 78 2.45 1.03 8.98
C LEU A 78 2.47 2.54 9.28
N ASP A 79 3.14 2.96 10.34
CA ASP A 79 3.31 4.39 10.66
C ASP A 79 4.19 5.09 9.62
N ALA A 80 5.26 4.44 9.15
CA ALA A 80 6.10 4.97 8.09
C ALA A 80 5.36 5.08 6.76
N ILE A 81 4.51 4.09 6.45
CA ILE A 81 3.63 4.11 5.27
C ILE A 81 2.61 5.25 5.37
N ALA A 82 1.99 5.46 6.53
CA ALA A 82 1.03 6.54 6.76
C ALA A 82 1.65 7.94 6.66
N ALA A 83 2.94 8.07 7.01
CA ALA A 83 3.66 9.32 7.00
C ALA A 83 4.23 9.71 5.63
N VAL A 84 4.06 8.88 4.59
CA VAL A 84 4.57 9.18 3.24
C VAL A 84 3.99 10.50 2.74
N GLN A 85 4.88 11.45 2.43
CA GLN A 85 4.51 12.72 1.85
C GLN A 85 4.72 12.70 0.34
N SER A 86 3.85 13.41 -0.39
CA SER A 86 4.07 13.67 -1.80
C SER A 86 5.34 14.50 -2.01
N TRP A 87 6.03 14.31 -3.13
CA TRP A 87 7.25 15.06 -3.46
C TRP A 87 7.06 16.58 -3.49
N ASN A 88 5.82 17.06 -3.69
CA ASN A 88 5.48 18.49 -3.75
C ASN A 88 4.96 19.03 -2.40
N THR A 89 4.95 18.21 -1.34
CA THR A 89 4.67 18.70 0.00
C THR A 89 5.87 19.51 0.46
N LYS A 90 5.74 20.85 0.48
CA LYS A 90 6.78 21.70 1.08
C LYS A 90 6.92 21.31 2.55
N PRO A 91 8.14 21.08 3.07
CA PRO A 91 8.31 21.00 4.52
C PRO A 91 7.73 22.30 5.12
N PRO A 92 7.10 22.23 6.32
CA PRO A 92 6.62 23.43 6.98
C PRO A 92 7.80 24.41 7.02
N GLY A 93 7.60 25.58 6.40
CA GLY A 93 8.68 26.49 6.05
C GLY A 93 9.63 26.63 7.21
N ARG A 94 10.93 26.38 6.97
CA ARG A 94 11.99 26.76 7.92
C ARG A 94 11.70 28.20 8.29
N ALA A 95 11.23 28.44 9.52
CA ALA A 95 10.94 29.78 10.01
C ALA A 95 12.16 30.64 9.64
N GLU A 96 11.92 31.68 8.85
CA GLU A 96 12.96 32.62 8.46
C GLU A 96 13.58 33.13 9.75
N SER A 97 14.77 32.62 10.07
CA SER A 97 15.52 33.05 11.23
C SER A 97 15.79 34.52 10.97
N GLN A 98 15.13 35.36 11.76
CA GLN A 98 15.21 36.80 11.70
C GLN A 98 16.68 37.20 11.56
N MET A 99 17.00 37.80 10.41
CA MET A 99 18.26 38.49 10.22
C MET A 99 18.16 39.78 11.03
N GLN A 100 18.43 39.69 12.33
CA GLN A 100 18.82 40.85 13.13
C GLN A 100 20.21 41.26 12.65
N THR A 101 20.26 42.24 11.74
CA THR A 101 21.44 43.05 11.55
C THR A 101 21.22 44.38 12.26
N ALA A 102 22.20 44.66 13.13
CA ALA A 102 22.46 45.82 13.97
C ALA A 102 21.98 47.19 13.46
#